data_AF-A0A961I8P9-F1
#
_entry.id   AF-A0A961I8P9-F1
#
_cell.length_a   1.000
_cell.length_b   1.000
_cell.length_c   1.000
_cell.angle_alpha   90.00
_cell.angle_beta   90.00
_cell.angle_gamma   90.00
#
_symmetry.space_group_name_H-M   'P 1'
#
loop_
_entity.id
_entity.type
_entity.pdbx_description
1 polymer ?
#
loop_
_entity_poly.entity_id
_entity_poly.type
_entity_poly.pdbx_seq_one_letter_code
_entity_poly.pdbx_strand_id
1 'polypeptide(L)' 'MDDVIPLSETQRTVDALIAVGADIKLTIYPDVGHNISTQTYNNPELYTWFLSHQRA' A
#
# COMPACT_ATOMS: atom_id res chain seq x y z
N MET A 1 7.37 -0.49 -13.14
CA MET A 1 7.87 -1.32 -12.03
C MET A 1 8.97 -0.55 -11.32
N ASP A 2 9.02 -0.61 -9.99
CA ASP A 2 10.11 -0.01 -9.21
C ASP A 2 11.41 -0.81 -9.45
N ASP A 3 12.45 -0.11 -9.90
CA ASP A 3 13.78 -0.65 -10.21
C ASP A 3 14.78 -0.47 -9.05
N VAL A 4 14.41 0.27 -8.01
CA VAL A 4 15.19 0.51 -6.80
C VAL A 4 14.85 -0.52 -5.72
N ILE A 5 13.55 -0.75 -5.50
CA ILE A 5 13.05 -1.70 -4.50
C ILE A 5 12.12 -2.71 -5.16
N PRO A 6 12.47 -4.01 -5.14
CA PRO A 6 11.59 -5.04 -5.69
C PRO A 6 10.23 -5.11 -4.99
N LEU A 7 9.16 -5.27 -5.76
CA LEU A 7 7.79 -5.42 -5.25
C LEU A 7 7.65 -6.62 -4.28
N SER A 8 8.50 -7.64 -4.42
CA SER A 8 8.50 -8.84 -3.57
C SER A 8 8.67 -8.52 -2.08
N GLU A 9 9.40 -7.46 -1.74
CA GLU A 9 9.62 -7.07 -0.34
C GLU A 9 8.31 -6.62 0.32
N THR A 10 7.52 -5.81 -0.39
CA THR A 10 6.18 -5.39 0.06
C THR A 10 5.22 -6.57 0.07
N GLN A 11 5.21 -7.40 -0.98
CA GLN A 11 4.29 -8.53 -1.10
C GLN A 11 4.45 -9.53 0.05
N ARG A 12 5.70 -9.86 0.42
CA ARG A 12 5.99 -10.77 1.54
C ARG A 12 5.38 -10.28 2.86
N THR A 13 5.43 -8.97 3.11
CA THR A 13 4.89 -8.38 4.34
C THR A 13 3.36 -8.41 4.33
N VAL A 14 2.75 -8.08 3.19
CA VAL A 14 1.30 -8.12 3.00
C VAL A 14 0.77 -9.54 3.17
N ASP A 15 1.43 -10.54 2.58
CA ASP A 15 1.04 -11.95 2.71
C ASP A 15 1.07 -12.42 4.17
N ALA A 16 2.10 -12.02 4.93
CA ALA A 16 2.20 -12.34 6.36
C ALA A 16 1.08 -11.69 7.19
N LEU A 17 0.70 -10.45 6.87
CA LEU A 17 -0.39 -9.73 7.54
C LEU A 17 -1.76 -10.30 7.21
N ILE A 18 -1.98 -10.69 5.94
CA ILE A 18 -3.19 -11.41 5.51
C ILE A 18 -3.31 -12.74 6.26
N ALA A 19 -2.22 -13.49 6.40
CA ALA A 19 -2.22 -14.79 7.09
C ALA A 19 -2.65 -14.70 8.56
N VAL A 20 -2.49 -13.54 9.21
CA VAL A 20 -2.93 -13.31 10.60
C VAL A 20 -4.27 -12.55 10.70
N GLY A 21 -4.94 -12.32 9.58
CA GLY A 21 -6.24 -11.65 9.54
C GLY A 21 -6.18 -10.14 9.81
N ALA A 22 -5.06 -9.48 9.52
CA ALA A 22 -4.96 -8.02 9.63
C ALA A 22 -5.82 -7.33 8.56
N ASP A 23 -6.43 -6.20 8.92
CA ASP A 23 -7.08 -5.30 7.96
C ASP A 23 -6.00 -4.48 7.21
N ILE A 24 -5.62 -4.96 6.03
CA ILE A 24 -4.58 -4.37 5.19
C ILE A 24 -5.03 -4.25 3.74
N LYS A 25 -4.55 -3.20 3.06
CA LYS A 25 -4.72 -2.98 1.62
C LYS A 25 -3.36 -2.80 0.94
N LEU A 26 -3.18 -3.41 -0.23
CA LEU A 26 -2.03 -3.22 -1.11
C LEU A 26 -2.51 -2.65 -2.44
N THR A 27 -1.96 -1.49 -2.84
CA THR A 27 -2.21 -0.86 -4.14
C THR A 27 -0.90 -0.83 -4.93
N ILE A 28 -0.91 -1.34 -6.17
CA ILE A 28 0.26 -1.41 -7.04
C ILE A 28 0.08 -0.45 -8.22
N TYR A 29 1.05 0.44 -8.43
CA TYR A 29 1.11 1.34 -9.58
C TYR A 29 2.16 0.84 -10.59
N PRO A 30 1.79 0.05 -11.61
CA PRO A 30 2.75 -0.62 -12.49
C PRO A 30 3.62 0.36 -13.30
N ASP A 31 3.13 1.57 -13.62
CA ASP A 31 3.74 2.49 -14.58
C ASP A 31 4.45 3.70 -13.95
N VAL A 32 4.59 3.75 -12.61
CA VAL A 32 5.07 4.95 -11.89
C VAL A 32 6.54 4.84 -11.45
N GLY A 33 7.11 3.63 -11.44
CA GLY A 33 8.47 3.40 -10.94
C GLY A 33 8.57 3.65 -9.44
N HIS A 34 9.73 4.12 -8.96
CA HIS A 34 9.97 4.37 -7.52
C HIS A 34 9.17 5.57 -6.97
N ASN A 35 8.83 6.54 -7.81
CA ASN A 35 8.24 7.81 -7.39
C ASN A 35 6.71 7.75 -7.26
N ILE A 36 6.21 6.81 -6.47
CA ILE A 36 4.76 6.58 -6.29
C ILE A 36 4.05 7.62 -5.43
N SER A 37 4.79 8.45 -4.68
CA SER A 37 4.23 9.32 -3.64
C SER A 37 3.15 10.27 -4.16
N THR A 38 3.35 10.87 -5.34
CA THR A 38 2.37 11.81 -5.92
C THR A 38 1.04 11.12 -6.20
N GLN A 39 1.05 9.91 -6.77
CA GLN A 39 -0.15 9.15 -7.07
C GLN A 39 -0.83 8.66 -5.79
N THR A 40 -0.04 8.18 -4.83
CA THR A 40 -0.53 7.73 -3.51
C THR A 40 -1.24 8.85 -2.76
N TYR A 41 -0.64 10.05 -2.66
CA TYR A 41 -1.23 11.17 -1.92
C TYR A 41 -2.34 11.90 -2.68
N ASN A 42 -2.45 11.72 -4.00
CA ASN A 42 -3.60 12.21 -4.76
C ASN A 42 -4.78 11.22 -4.77
N ASN A 43 -4.65 10.03 -4.17
CA ASN A 43 -5.73 9.06 -4.11
C ASN A 43 -6.70 9.39 -2.95
N PRO A 44 -7.96 9.81 -3.23
CA PRO A 44 -8.93 10.10 -2.17
C PRO A 44 -9.24 8.88 -1.29
N GLU A 45 -9.15 7.66 -1.82
CA GLU A 45 -9.41 6.43 -1.07
C GLU A 45 -8.43 6.22 0.10
N LEU A 46 -7.20 6.74 -0.03
CA LEU A 46 -6.20 6.70 1.05
C LEU A 46 -6.73 7.44 2.28
N TYR A 47 -7.27 8.64 2.07
CA TYR A 47 -7.81 9.46 3.16
C TYR A 47 -9.11 8.89 3.71
N THR A 48 -9.99 8.36 2.85
CA THR A 48 -11.18 7.63 3.30
C THR A 48 -10.81 6.46 4.20
N TRP A 49 -9.77 5.69 3.84
CA TRP A 49 -9.28 4.59 4.67
C TRP A 49 -8.65 5.11 5.96
N PHE A 50 -7.76 6.11 5.94
CA PHE A 50 -7.19 6.67 7.18
C PHE A 50 -8.27 7.16 8.16
N LEU A 51 -9.29 7.86 7.67
CA LEU A 51 -10.35 8.42 8.51
C LEU A 51 -11.35 7.37 9.00
N SER A 52 -11.37 6.16 8.43
CA SER A 52 -12.19 5.06 8.98
C SER A 52 -11.54 4.40 10.20
N HIS A 53 -10.27 4.67 10.48
CA HIS A 53 -9.56 4.07 11.62
C HIS A 53 -9.64 5.00 12.82
N GLN A 54 -10.20 4.47 13.91
CA GLN A 54 -10.24 5.15 15.21
C GLN A 54 -9.78 4.17 16.28
N ARG A 55 -9.01 4.66 17.25
CA ARG A 55 -8.76 3.91 18.48
C ARG A 55 -9.96 4.12 19.39
N ALA A 56 -10.48 3.04 19.94
CA ALA A 56 -11.50 3.09 20.99
C ALA A 56 -10.92 3.69 22.29
#